data_AF-A0A6F8ZNT5-F1
#
_entry.id   AF-A0A6F8ZNT5-F1
#
_cell.length_a   1.000
_cell.length_b   1.000
_cell.length_c   1.000
_cell.angle_alpha   90.00
_cell.angle_beta   90.00
_cell.angle_gamma   90.00
#
_symmetry.space_group_name_H-M   'P 1'
#
loop_
_entity.id
_entity.type
_entity.pdbx_description
1 polymer ?
#
loop_
_entity_poly.entity_id
_entity_poly.type
_entity_poly.pdbx_seq_one_letter_code
_entity_poly.pdbx_strand_id
1 'polypeptide(L)'
;MELVHSSLGRMTVIRQIFPLWRDTNIRCMRNNHRISSLLCDPQEGYLQSLEVSNLYLYDSVLMLANAFYSKLEDRKWHSMASLNCMRKSTKPWNGGWSMLDTIQKVGRRLTHTS
;
A
#
# COMPACT_ATOMS: atom_id res chain seq x y z
N MET A 1 16.74 -21.81 1.92
CA MET A 1 18.13 -21.62 2.43
C MET A 1 19.17 -22.33 1.55
N GLU A 2 18.81 -22.87 0.37
CA GLU A 2 19.72 -23.67 -0.47
C GLU A 2 20.90 -22.88 -1.06
N LEU A 3 20.69 -21.60 -1.41
CA LEU A 3 21.71 -20.74 -2.01
C LEU A 3 22.94 -20.51 -1.13
N VAL A 4 22.77 -20.50 0.20
CA VAL A 4 23.88 -20.32 1.15
C VAL A 4 24.67 -21.62 1.30
N HIS A 5 23.99 -22.76 1.21
CA HIS A 5 24.63 -24.07 1.33
C HIS A 5 25.35 -24.51 0.06
N SER A 6 25.02 -23.93 -1.11
CA SER A 6 25.65 -24.23 -2.39
C SER A 6 26.72 -23.23 -2.84
N SER A 7 26.80 -22.04 -2.22
CA SER A 7 27.77 -21.03 -2.62
C SER A 7 29.18 -21.34 -2.09
N LEU A 8 30.13 -21.58 -3.00
CA LEU A 8 31.57 -21.60 -2.69
C LEU A 8 32.17 -20.21 -2.97
N GLY A 9 32.85 -19.63 -1.97
CA GLY A 9 33.45 -18.30 -2.08
C GLY A 9 32.53 -17.16 -1.62
N ARG A 10 32.78 -15.92 -2.08
CA ARG A 10 32.04 -14.74 -1.61
C ARG A 10 30.70 -14.61 -2.34
N MET A 11 29.60 -14.62 -1.58
CA MET A 11 28.25 -14.34 -2.07
C MET A 11 27.82 -12.93 -1.65
N THR A 12 27.21 -12.16 -2.57
CA THR A 12 26.56 -10.88 -2.26
C THR A 12 25.10 -10.94 -2.70
N VAL A 13 24.18 -10.62 -1.80
CA VAL A 13 22.74 -10.61 -2.07
C VAL A 13 22.24 -9.17 -2.07
N ILE A 14 21.64 -8.74 -3.18
CA ILE A 14 20.95 -7.47 -3.29
C ILE A 14 19.46 -7.77 -3.31
N ARG A 15 18.73 -7.22 -2.34
CA ARG A 15 17.28 -7.39 -2.23
C ARG A 15 16.63 -6.11 -1.74
N GLN A 16 15.38 -5.92 -2.11
CA GLN A 16 14.56 -4.89 -1.52
C GLN A 16 14.31 -5.18 -0.03
N ILE A 17 14.36 -4.14 0.80
CA ILE A 17 14.09 -4.22 2.23
C ILE A 17 12.96 -3.26 2.55
N PHE A 18 12.01 -3.71 3.36
CA PHE A 18 10.94 -2.87 3.91
C PHE A 18 11.32 -2.51 5.35
N PRO A 19 11.32 -1.21 5.72
CA PRO A 19 11.57 -0.80 7.09
C PRO A 19 10.43 -1.33 7.98
N LEU A 20 10.71 -2.38 8.74
CA LEU A 20 9.78 -2.96 9.70
C LEU A 20 10.01 -2.32 11.08
N TRP A 21 8.92 -2.07 11.80
CA TRP A 21 8.97 -1.59 13.18
C TRP A 21 9.64 -2.63 14.07
N ARG A 22 10.65 -2.20 14.83
CA ARG A 22 11.47 -3.10 15.69
C ARG A 22 10.73 -3.60 16.92
N ASP A 23 9.66 -2.92 17.32
CA ASP A 23 8.94 -3.19 18.55
C ASP A 23 7.74 -4.10 18.28
N THR A 24 7.74 -5.28 18.91
CA THR A 24 6.77 -6.36 18.70
C THR A 24 5.35 -5.96 19.12
N ASN A 25 5.19 -5.09 20.13
CA ASN A 25 3.87 -4.67 20.63
C ASN A 25 3.12 -3.70 19.70
N ILE A 26 3.83 -3.07 18.76
CA ILE A 26 3.28 -2.11 17.78
C ILE A 26 3.45 -2.59 16.33
N ARG A 27 4.01 -3.78 16.13
CA ARG A 27 4.34 -4.29 14.79
C ARG A 27 3.15 -4.42 13.84
N CYS A 28 1.99 -4.74 14.39
CA CYS A 28 0.72 -4.89 13.66
C CYS A 28 -0.21 -3.68 13.84
N MET A 29 0.33 -2.53 14.26
CA MET A 29 -0.42 -1.30 14.47
C MET A 29 0.26 -0.16 13.71
N ARG A 30 -0.52 0.61 12.94
CA ARG A 30 -0.03 1.82 12.25
C ARG A 30 -0.98 2.98 12.53
N ASN A 31 -0.60 3.92 13.40
CA ASN A 31 -1.45 5.06 13.76
C ASN A 31 -2.88 4.65 14.15
N ASN A 32 -3.02 3.70 15.08
CA ASN A 32 -4.29 3.08 15.51
C ASN A 32 -5.01 2.21 14.46
N HIS A 33 -4.49 2.08 13.23
CA HIS A 33 -4.96 1.09 12.28
C HIS A 33 -4.37 -0.29 12.61
N ARG A 34 -5.24 -1.28 12.87
CA ARG A 34 -4.83 -2.65 13.16
C ARG A 34 -4.64 -3.45 11.87
N ILE A 35 -3.44 -3.98 11.69
CA ILE A 35 -3.04 -4.83 10.57
C ILE A 35 -3.26 -6.29 10.98
N SER A 36 -3.76 -7.12 10.06
CA SER A 36 -3.91 -8.57 10.28
C SER A 36 -2.56 -9.21 10.58
N SER A 37 -2.47 -10.06 11.61
CA SER A 37 -1.21 -10.72 12.03
C SER A 37 -0.54 -11.44 10.87
N LEU A 38 -1.31 -12.04 9.96
CA LEU A 38 -0.82 -12.69 8.75
C LEU A 38 0.12 -11.81 7.90
N LEU A 39 -0.07 -10.49 7.91
CA LEU A 39 0.68 -9.54 7.07
C LEU A 39 1.82 -8.81 7.80
N CYS A 40 1.91 -8.92 9.12
CA CYS A 40 2.87 -8.17 9.93
C CYS A 40 3.66 -9.03 10.91
N ASP A 41 3.16 -10.20 11.31
CA ASP A 41 3.81 -11.15 12.21
C ASP A 41 4.64 -12.18 11.41
N PRO A 42 5.96 -12.23 11.59
CA PRO A 42 6.84 -13.14 10.86
C PRO A 42 6.73 -14.57 11.40
N GLN A 43 6.12 -14.77 12.57
CA GLN A 43 5.92 -16.09 13.18
C GLN A 43 4.80 -16.88 12.49
N GLU A 44 3.84 -16.20 11.86
CA GLU A 44 2.70 -16.83 11.16
C GLU A 44 3.10 -17.61 9.90
N GLY A 45 4.39 -17.58 9.50
CA GLY A 45 4.94 -18.29 8.32
C GLY A 45 4.47 -17.73 6.98
N TYR A 46 3.21 -17.30 6.87
CA TYR A 46 2.59 -16.71 5.69
C TYR A 46 3.36 -15.46 5.19
N LEU A 47 3.90 -14.66 6.13
CA LEU A 47 4.72 -13.49 5.83
C LEU A 47 5.98 -13.82 5.01
N GLN A 48 6.50 -15.04 5.15
CA GLN A 48 7.71 -15.49 4.43
C GLN A 48 7.39 -15.95 3.01
N SER A 49 6.14 -16.36 2.74
CA SER A 49 5.65 -16.72 1.40
C SER A 49 5.02 -15.56 0.64
N LEU A 50 4.80 -14.42 1.30
CA LEU A 50 4.16 -13.26 0.69
C LEU A 50 5.03 -12.65 -0.41
N GLU A 51 4.46 -12.51 -1.60
CA GLU A 51 5.10 -11.75 -2.67
C GLU A 51 5.16 -10.25 -2.30
N VAL A 52 6.20 -9.57 -2.76
CA VAL A 52 6.39 -8.13 -2.57
C VAL A 52 5.18 -7.31 -3.06
N SER A 53 4.55 -7.73 -4.14
CA SER A 53 3.32 -7.15 -4.70
C SER A 53 2.20 -7.01 -3.65
N ASN A 54 2.05 -7.99 -2.76
CA ASN A 54 1.00 -8.00 -1.75
C ASN A 54 1.19 -6.90 -0.70
N LEU A 55 2.43 -6.59 -0.32
CA LEU A 55 2.72 -5.48 0.60
C LEU A 55 2.32 -4.14 -0.02
N TYR A 56 2.65 -3.95 -1.31
CA TYR A 56 2.23 -2.76 -2.05
C TYR A 56 0.72 -2.67 -2.26
N LEU A 57 0.04 -3.80 -2.49
CA LEU A 57 -1.42 -3.83 -2.58
C LEU A 57 -2.08 -3.40 -1.27
N TYR A 58 -1.59 -3.91 -0.14
CA TYR A 58 -2.11 -3.53 1.18
C TYR A 58 -1.99 -2.02 1.42
N ASP A 59 -0.79 -1.47 1.21
CA ASP A 59 -0.54 -0.03 1.39
C ASP A 59 -1.32 0.82 0.38
N SER A 60 -1.55 0.34 -0.84
CA SER A 60 -2.36 1.03 -1.85
C SER A 60 -3.82 1.15 -1.40
N VAL A 61 -4.41 0.09 -0.84
CA VAL A 61 -5.78 0.11 -0.33
C VAL A 61 -5.88 1.03 0.90
N LEU A 62 -4.90 0.96 1.82
CA LEU A 62 -4.84 1.85 2.97
C LEU A 62 -4.73 3.32 2.56
N MET A 63 -3.92 3.63 1.54
CA MET A 63 -3.80 4.96 0.96
C MET A 63 -5.13 5.45 0.37
N LEU A 64 -5.83 4.60 -0.38
CA LEU A 64 -7.15 4.94 -0.95
C LEU A 64 -8.18 5.23 0.14
N ALA A 65 -8.24 4.42 1.20
CA ALA A 65 -9.14 4.65 2.33
C ALA A 65 -8.91 6.02 2.97
N ASN A 66 -7.64 6.41 3.19
CA ASN A 66 -7.30 7.73 3.71
C ASN A 66 -7.65 8.88 2.75
N ALA A 67 -7.50 8.67 1.44
CA ALA A 67 -7.89 9.65 0.42
C ALA A 67 -9.41 9.86 0.39
N PHE A 68 -10.20 8.78 0.50
CA PHE A 68 -11.66 8.86 0.57
C PHE A 68 -12.12 9.54 1.85
N TYR A 69 -11.54 9.15 2.99
CA TYR A 69 -11.80 9.80 4.28
C TYR A 69 -11.56 11.32 4.20
N SER A 70 -10.39 11.74 3.71
CA SER A 70 -10.05 13.17 3.57
C SER A 70 -11.04 13.92 2.68
N LYS A 71 -11.51 13.32 1.58
CA LYS A 71 -12.51 13.95 0.69
C LYS A 71 -13.87 14.12 1.36
N LEU A 72 -14.29 13.14 2.16
CA LEU A 72 -15.55 13.18 2.88
C LEU A 72 -15.50 14.21 4.00
N GLU A 73 -14.42 14.22 4.80
CA GLU A 73 -14.19 15.18 5.87
C GLU A 73 -14.16 16.62 5.35
N ASP A 74 -13.43 16.87 4.25
CA ASP A 74 -13.35 18.17 3.59
C ASP A 74 -14.66 18.59 2.87
N ARG A 75 -15.67 17.71 2.82
CA ARG A 75 -16.93 17.91 2.07
C ARG A 75 -16.71 18.19 0.57
N LYS A 76 -15.65 17.62 -0.03
CA LYS A 76 -15.27 17.76 -1.45
C LYS A 76 -15.54 16.50 -2.27
N TRP A 77 -16.41 15.63 -1.76
CA TRP A 77 -16.76 14.37 -2.39
C TRP A 77 -17.42 14.59 -3.76
N HIS A 78 -16.98 13.81 -4.75
CA HIS A 78 -17.61 13.71 -6.05
C HIS A 78 -18.06 12.26 -6.22
N SER A 79 -19.36 12.04 -6.45
CA SER A 79 -19.90 10.70 -6.65
C SER A 79 -19.26 10.00 -7.85
N MET A 80 -19.16 8.67 -7.76
CA MET A 80 -18.77 7.82 -8.88
C MET A 80 -19.75 8.00 -10.04
N ALA A 81 -19.26 7.84 -11.27
CA ALA A 81 -20.06 7.90 -12.47
C ALA A 81 -19.99 6.56 -13.22
N SER A 82 -21.11 6.14 -13.80
CA SER A 82 -21.11 5.04 -14.77
C SER A 82 -20.52 5.55 -16.08
N LEU A 83 -19.35 5.03 -16.47
CA LEU A 83 -18.64 5.43 -17.68
C LEU A 83 -18.82 4.39 -18.79
N ASN A 84 -18.69 4.83 -20.03
CA ASN A 84 -18.68 3.95 -21.21
C ASN A 84 -17.31 4.00 -21.90
N CYS A 85 -16.81 2.86 -22.36
CA CYS A 85 -15.56 2.79 -23.11
C CYS A 85 -15.82 2.85 -24.63
N MET A 86 -14.85 3.39 -25.38
CA MET A 86 -14.80 3.34 -26.86
C MET A 86 -16.02 3.94 -27.58
N ARG A 87 -16.67 4.97 -27.02
CA ARG A 87 -17.72 5.74 -27.70
C ARG A 87 -17.22 7.14 -28.02
N LYS A 88 -17.60 7.69 -29.19
CA LYS A 88 -17.28 9.08 -29.57
C LYS A 88 -17.80 10.11 -28.56
N SER A 89 -18.87 9.80 -27.83
CA SER A 89 -19.48 10.65 -26.80
C SER A 89 -19.01 10.34 -25.38
N THR A 90 -18.03 9.45 -25.19
CA THR A 90 -17.50 9.13 -23.85
C THR A 90 -16.97 10.40 -23.19
N LYS A 91 -17.48 10.69 -21.99
CA LYS A 91 -16.97 11.74 -21.12
C LYS A 91 -16.20 11.12 -19.95
N PRO A 92 -15.13 11.77 -19.46
CA PRO A 92 -14.40 11.29 -18.28
C PRO A 92 -15.25 11.46 -17.02
N TRP A 93 -14.81 10.83 -15.92
CA TRP A 93 -15.38 11.11 -14.62
C TRP A 93 -15.02 12.51 -14.15
N ASN A 94 -16.03 13.36 -13.92
CA ASN A 94 -15.85 14.74 -13.47
C ASN A 94 -15.03 14.86 -12.17
N GLY A 95 -15.16 13.89 -11.25
CA GLY A 95 -14.41 13.86 -10.00
C GLY A 95 -12.98 13.34 -10.13
N GLY A 96 -12.57 12.83 -11.29
CA GLY A 96 -11.32 12.10 -11.48
C GLY A 96 -10.08 12.92 -11.13
N TRP A 97 -9.99 14.15 -11.63
CA TRP A 97 -8.87 15.05 -11.35
C TRP A 97 -8.75 15.40 -9.86
N SER A 98 -9.86 15.76 -9.23
CA SER A 98 -9.89 16.08 -7.81
C SER A 98 -9.49 14.87 -6.97
N MET A 99 -9.97 13.67 -7.30
CA MET A 99 -9.61 12.44 -6.60
C MET A 99 -8.13 12.09 -6.76
N LEU A 100 -7.61 12.17 -7.98
CA LEU A 100 -6.20 11.90 -8.26
C LEU A 100 -5.27 12.82 -7.45
N ASP A 101 -5.58 14.12 -7.39
CA ASP A 101 -4.80 15.08 -6.60
C ASP A 101 -4.78 14.72 -5.10
N THR A 102 -5.93 14.30 -4.54
CA THR A 102 -6.00 13.85 -3.14
C THR A 102 -5.18 12.58 -2.92
N ILE A 103 -5.30 11.58 -3.80
CA ILE A 103 -4.53 10.32 -3.69
C ILE A 103 -3.02 10.63 -3.73
N GLN A 104 -2.57 11.47 -4.67
CA GLN A 104 -1.16 11.87 -4.76
C GLN A 104 -0.66 12.64 -3.54
N LYS A 105 -1.51 13.47 -2.92
CA LYS A 105 -1.17 14.18 -1.67
C LYS A 105 -1.07 13.23 -0.49
N VAL A 106 -2.00 12.28 -0.35
CA VAL A 106 -1.95 11.26 0.71
C VAL A 106 -0.70 10.37 0.52
N GLY A 107 -0.44 9.91 -0.70
CA GLY A 107 0.75 9.10 -1.01
C GLY A 107 2.05 9.79 -0.60
N ARG A 108 2.20 11.08 -0.93
CA ARG A 108 3.37 11.87 -0.50
C ARG A 108 3.49 11.97 1.02
N ARG A 109 2.39 12.15 1.76
CA ARG A 109 2.45 12.17 3.24
C ARG A 109 2.91 10.83 3.80
N LEU A 110 2.39 9.72 3.28
CA LEU A 110 2.74 8.38 3.75
C LEU A 110 4.21 8.02 3.48
N THR A 111 4.82 8.54 2.40
CA THR A 111 6.24 8.33 2.11
C THR A 111 7.18 9.17 2.97
N HIS A 112 6.73 10.31 3.51
CA HIS A 112 7.56 11.19 4.35
C HIS A 112 7.49 10.84 5.85
N THR A 113 6.58 9.95 6.25
CA THR A 113 6.44 9.48 7.64
C THR A 113 7.10 8.12 7.91
N SER A 114 7.73 7.51 6.91
CA SER A 114 8.43 6.22 7.00
C SER A 114 9.94 6.38 7.02
#